data_AF-A0A3R7LMM3-F1
#
_entry.id   AF-A0A3R7LMM3-F1
#
_cell.length_a   1.000
_cell.length_b   1.000
_cell.length_c   1.000
_cell.angle_alpha   90.00
_cell.angle_beta   90.00
_cell.angle_gamma   90.00
#
_symmetry.space_group_name_H-M   'P 1'
#
loop_
_entity.id
_entity.type
_entity.pdbx_description
1 polymer ?
#
loop_
_entity_poly.entity_id
_entity_poly.type
_entity_poly.pdbx_seq_one_letter_code
_entity_poly.pdbx_strand_id
1 'polypeptide(L)'
;MNDDRTPEPEDTGADRGRTPEERTEPRNGTGAAQRPGPGRQPLPEEKTPGSGGERPADGPAAADAPSGAPTPPAPAPGAGADAPAPEGPRDEEGMTGRQRMRAALWPPRVSRAQLIAALLLCVLGLGLAIQVRSTSDASVLRGARQEDLVRILDEIGDQTQRLQDEQQRLEEQRTELENSSDQAEEARRQTEQKEQQLGVLAGTVAAEGPGLSITVSAPQGAVDAYKLLDAIQELRAAGAEAIQINDVRVVAGTFFTQDGDRVRIDGQRVEQPFRIRAIGDPQDLEPALNIPGGVVQSLEKEQATVAVTREEKIVVDALRAADRPDYARSSPQ
;
A
#
# COMPACT_ATOMS: atom_id res chain seq x y z
N MET A 1 64.43 3.03 -86.35
CA MET A 1 64.86 1.89 -87.18
C MET A 1 65.19 0.72 -86.26
N ASN A 2 64.26 -0.24 -86.19
CA ASN A 2 64.38 -1.73 -86.28
C ASN A 2 65.65 -2.39 -85.68
N ASP A 3 65.64 -3.55 -84.99
CA ASP A 3 64.80 -4.77 -84.91
C ASP A 3 65.02 -5.39 -83.50
N ASP A 4 64.07 -6.02 -82.79
CA ASP A 4 63.29 -7.26 -82.98
C ASP A 4 64.02 -8.60 -82.62
N ARG A 5 63.34 -9.39 -81.75
CA ARG A 5 63.40 -10.86 -81.44
C ARG A 5 64.29 -11.47 -80.32
N THR A 6 63.61 -11.81 -79.20
CA THR A 6 63.38 -13.10 -78.47
C THR A 6 64.21 -14.37 -78.86
N PRO A 7 64.39 -15.44 -78.01
CA PRO A 7 63.39 -16.10 -77.13
C PRO A 7 63.84 -16.74 -75.78
N GLU A 8 62.87 -17.36 -75.07
CA GLU A 8 62.92 -18.13 -73.79
C GLU A 8 63.83 -19.38 -73.79
N PRO A 9 64.02 -20.07 -72.63
CA PRO A 9 63.17 -21.24 -72.35
C PRO A 9 62.78 -21.51 -70.86
N GLU A 10 61.82 -22.43 -70.73
CA GLU A 10 61.28 -23.11 -69.54
C GLU A 10 62.32 -23.85 -68.66
N ASP A 11 62.06 -24.00 -67.35
CA ASP A 11 62.33 -25.27 -66.64
C ASP A 11 61.43 -25.47 -65.40
N THR A 12 61.16 -26.75 -65.22
CA THR A 12 60.26 -27.53 -64.39
C THR A 12 60.62 -27.64 -62.91
N GLY A 13 59.63 -28.04 -62.09
CA GLY A 13 59.85 -28.43 -60.70
C GLY A 13 58.60 -28.94 -60.00
N ALA A 14 58.28 -30.21 -60.20
CA ALA A 14 57.31 -30.98 -59.41
C ALA A 14 57.91 -31.41 -58.06
N ASP A 15 57.10 -31.53 -56.99
CA ASP A 15 56.89 -32.81 -56.29
C ASP A 15 55.75 -32.72 -55.25
N ARG A 16 55.21 -33.90 -55.00
CA ARG A 16 53.96 -34.36 -54.40
C ARG A 16 53.93 -34.34 -52.87
N GLY A 17 52.71 -34.44 -52.30
CA GLY A 17 52.53 -34.98 -50.95
C GLY A 17 51.12 -34.94 -50.34
N ARG A 18 50.29 -35.96 -50.66
CA ARG A 18 49.34 -36.72 -49.78
C ARG A 18 48.36 -35.94 -48.86
N THR A 19 47.07 -35.84 -49.17
CA THR A 19 45.91 -36.76 -48.92
C THR A 19 45.28 -36.75 -47.51
N PRO A 20 43.95 -37.00 -47.40
CA PRO A 20 43.06 -36.53 -46.33
C PRO A 20 42.48 -37.64 -45.43
N GLU A 21 42.02 -37.30 -44.23
CA GLU A 21 41.18 -38.12 -43.30
C GLU A 21 40.89 -37.24 -42.06
N GLU A 22 39.81 -37.28 -41.29
CA GLU A 22 38.66 -38.18 -41.18
C GLU A 22 37.56 -37.48 -40.35
N ARG A 23 36.33 -37.91 -40.58
CA ARG A 23 35.06 -37.61 -39.91
C ARG A 23 35.03 -38.16 -38.47
N THR A 24 34.42 -37.44 -37.52
CA THR A 24 33.68 -38.09 -36.42
C THR A 24 32.67 -37.13 -35.75
N GLU A 25 31.38 -37.42 -35.96
CA GLU A 25 30.31 -37.11 -34.99
C GLU A 25 30.44 -38.08 -33.80
N PRO A 26 29.75 -37.79 -32.68
CA PRO A 26 28.85 -38.82 -32.18
C PRO A 26 27.46 -38.31 -31.80
N ARG A 27 26.48 -39.17 -32.08
CA ARG A 27 25.09 -39.13 -31.60
C ARG A 27 24.87 -40.17 -30.49
N ASN A 28 23.91 -39.84 -29.61
CA ASN A 28 22.95 -40.69 -28.89
C ASN A 28 23.20 -41.16 -27.44
N GLY A 29 22.09 -41.06 -26.67
CA GLY A 29 21.80 -41.74 -25.41
C GLY A 29 20.84 -40.90 -24.53
N THR A 30 19.54 -40.86 -24.81
CA THR A 30 18.48 -41.69 -24.19
C THR A 30 18.49 -41.72 -22.65
N GLY A 31 17.51 -41.07 -22.03
CA GLY A 31 17.25 -41.15 -20.60
C GLY A 31 15.84 -40.66 -20.27
N ALA A 32 14.85 -41.55 -20.39
CA ALA A 32 13.50 -41.37 -19.90
C ALA A 32 13.50 -41.41 -18.36
N ALA A 33 12.91 -40.41 -17.72
CA ALA A 33 12.51 -40.48 -16.32
C ALA A 33 11.15 -39.80 -16.14
N GLN A 34 10.12 -40.64 -16.13
CA GLN A 34 8.76 -40.36 -15.70
C GLN A 34 8.70 -40.34 -14.17
N ARG A 35 8.07 -39.32 -13.55
CA ARG A 35 7.41 -39.37 -12.22
C ARG A 35 6.72 -38.04 -11.85
N PRO A 36 5.77 -38.03 -10.89
CA PRO A 36 4.35 -37.79 -11.16
C PRO A 36 3.88 -36.40 -10.70
N GLY A 37 2.73 -35.95 -11.24
CA GLY A 37 2.13 -34.67 -10.87
C GLY A 37 1.57 -34.63 -9.44
N PRO A 38 1.41 -33.43 -8.85
CA PRO A 38 0.54 -33.24 -7.70
C PRO A 38 -0.84 -32.76 -8.16
N GLY A 39 -1.85 -33.30 -7.48
CA GLY A 39 -3.26 -33.14 -7.79
C GLY A 39 -3.77 -31.71 -7.66
N ARG A 40 -4.82 -31.44 -8.43
CA ARG A 40 -5.76 -30.34 -8.22
C ARG A 40 -6.44 -30.50 -6.87
N GLN A 41 -6.37 -29.45 -6.04
CA GLN A 41 -7.42 -29.14 -5.08
C GLN A 41 -7.82 -27.66 -5.28
N PRO A 42 -9.11 -27.34 -5.39
CA PRO A 42 -9.57 -25.96 -5.52
C PRO A 42 -9.60 -25.26 -4.15
N LEU A 43 -9.18 -23.99 -4.10
CA LEU A 43 -9.43 -23.11 -2.95
C LEU A 43 -10.86 -22.54 -3.03
N PRO A 44 -11.54 -22.28 -1.89
CA PRO A 44 -12.86 -21.66 -1.86
C PRO A 44 -12.80 -20.15 -2.06
N GLU A 45 -13.84 -19.62 -2.70
CA GLU A 45 -14.20 -18.20 -2.79
C GLU A 45 -14.46 -17.59 -1.41
N GLU A 46 -13.98 -16.36 -1.18
CA GLU A 46 -14.56 -15.51 -0.15
C GLU A 46 -14.75 -14.06 -0.63
N LYS A 47 -15.86 -13.51 -0.16
CA LYS A 47 -16.61 -12.37 -0.66
C LYS A 47 -16.02 -11.03 -0.23
N THR A 48 -16.15 -10.05 -1.12
CA THR A 48 -16.13 -8.61 -0.82
C THR A 48 -17.27 -8.21 0.12
N PRO A 49 -17.03 -7.21 0.98
CA PRO A 49 -17.78 -5.95 0.89
C PRO A 49 -16.82 -4.75 0.98
N GLY A 50 -17.03 -3.61 0.34
CA GLY A 50 -18.29 -2.89 0.19
C GLY A 50 -18.14 -1.55 0.93
N SER A 51 -17.64 -0.57 0.20
CA SER A 51 -17.39 0.82 0.58
C SER A 51 -18.63 1.56 1.13
N GLY A 52 -18.40 2.50 2.05
CA GLY A 52 -19.38 3.51 2.44
C GLY A 52 -18.93 4.30 3.67
N GLY A 53 -18.12 5.33 3.47
CA GLY A 53 -17.81 6.32 4.50
C GLY A 53 -18.71 7.54 4.39
N GLU A 54 -18.98 8.21 5.50
CA GLU A 54 -19.24 9.66 5.53
C GLU A 54 -19.05 10.23 6.94
N ARG A 55 -18.36 11.38 6.99
CA ARG A 55 -18.09 12.21 8.19
C ARG A 55 -19.24 13.20 8.41
N PRO A 56 -19.41 13.75 9.64
CA PRO A 56 -20.43 14.75 9.94
C PRO A 56 -19.91 16.20 9.85
N ALA A 57 -20.80 17.15 9.58
CA ALA A 57 -20.58 18.59 9.78
C ALA A 57 -21.84 19.31 10.27
N ASP A 58 -21.65 20.13 11.31
CA ASP A 58 -22.28 21.41 11.72
C ASP A 58 -23.81 21.57 11.93
N GLY A 59 -24.17 22.15 13.11
CA GLY A 59 -25.54 22.46 13.62
C GLY A 59 -26.10 23.82 13.17
N PRO A 60 -26.84 24.63 13.99
CA PRO A 60 -27.57 24.42 15.25
C PRO A 60 -29.02 25.05 15.24
N ALA A 61 -29.60 25.29 16.43
CA ALA A 61 -30.77 26.14 16.80
C ALA A 61 -32.15 25.42 16.93
N ALA A 62 -32.68 25.24 18.17
CA ALA A 62 -33.59 26.14 18.93
C ALA A 62 -35.04 25.61 18.84
N ALA A 63 -35.95 25.66 19.81
CA ALA A 63 -36.00 26.01 21.23
C ALA A 63 -37.35 25.42 21.71
N ASP A 64 -37.45 24.95 22.96
CA ASP A 64 -38.52 25.36 23.88
C ASP A 64 -38.33 24.70 25.26
N ALA A 65 -38.07 25.59 26.22
CA ALA A 65 -38.17 25.40 27.67
C ALA A 65 -39.65 25.73 28.07
N PRO A 66 -40.07 25.90 29.35
CA PRO A 66 -39.26 25.97 30.56
C PRO A 66 -39.87 25.44 31.88
N SER A 67 -39.03 25.56 32.92
CA SER A 67 -39.33 26.03 34.28
C SER A 67 -40.29 25.24 35.18
N GLY A 68 -39.96 25.03 36.46
CA GLY A 68 -38.87 25.60 37.22
C GLY A 68 -38.96 25.22 38.70
N ALA A 69 -37.81 25.24 39.35
CA ALA A 69 -37.67 25.51 40.77
C ALA A 69 -37.04 26.90 40.90
N PRO A 70 -37.36 27.67 41.95
CA PRO A 70 -36.25 28.08 42.83
C PRO A 70 -36.62 28.27 44.33
N THR A 71 -35.67 27.83 45.18
CA THR A 71 -34.93 28.58 46.23
C THR A 71 -35.66 29.39 47.34
N PRO A 72 -35.19 29.33 48.62
CA PRO A 72 -35.78 30.01 49.79
C PRO A 72 -35.25 31.45 50.01
N PRO A 73 -35.80 32.22 50.99
CA PRO A 73 -35.16 32.42 52.31
C PRO A 73 -36.11 32.71 53.53
N ALA A 74 -35.55 32.73 54.75
CA ALA A 74 -36.17 33.11 56.05
C ALA A 74 -36.19 34.65 56.30
N PRO A 75 -36.85 35.27 57.32
CA PRO A 75 -36.63 35.10 58.79
C PRO A 75 -37.87 35.30 59.76
N ALA A 76 -37.62 35.24 61.08
CA ALA A 76 -38.49 35.30 62.30
C ALA A 76 -39.17 36.69 62.59
N PRO A 77 -39.85 37.05 63.74
CA PRO A 77 -39.80 36.54 65.15
C PRO A 77 -41.06 36.65 66.09
N GLY A 78 -40.92 36.15 67.34
CA GLY A 78 -41.53 36.65 68.61
C GLY A 78 -42.98 36.22 68.95
N ALA A 79 -43.50 36.20 70.19
CA ALA A 79 -43.02 36.30 71.58
C ALA A 79 -44.27 36.21 72.49
N GLY A 80 -44.12 35.84 73.78
CA GLY A 80 -45.11 36.07 74.86
C GLY A 80 -45.71 34.78 75.44
N ALA A 81 -45.31 34.34 76.65
CA ALA A 81 -45.75 34.82 77.98
C ALA A 81 -47.20 34.35 78.29
N ASP A 82 -47.56 33.74 79.42
CA ASP A 82 -47.17 34.03 80.79
C ASP A 82 -47.49 32.85 81.75
N ALA A 83 -46.77 32.83 82.88
CA ALA A 83 -47.07 32.06 84.10
C ALA A 83 -48.28 32.69 84.86
N PRO A 84 -48.77 32.23 86.04
CA PRO A 84 -47.96 32.07 87.25
C PRO A 84 -48.37 30.96 88.24
N ALA A 85 -47.46 30.76 89.20
CA ALA A 85 -47.62 30.19 90.55
C ALA A 85 -48.64 31.00 91.40
N PRO A 86 -48.87 30.80 92.73
CA PRO A 86 -48.10 30.07 93.76
C PRO A 86 -49.03 29.21 94.67
N GLU A 87 -48.70 28.65 95.84
CA GLU A 87 -47.89 29.08 96.99
C GLU A 87 -47.84 27.89 97.99
N GLY A 88 -46.74 27.74 98.73
CA GLY A 88 -46.59 26.74 99.82
C GLY A 88 -47.41 27.09 101.08
N PRO A 89 -47.33 26.31 102.19
CA PRO A 89 -46.04 26.06 102.85
C PRO A 89 -45.87 24.68 103.59
N ARG A 90 -44.58 24.33 103.78
CA ARG A 90 -43.88 23.88 105.02
C ARG A 90 -44.24 22.58 105.78
N ASP A 91 -43.14 21.81 105.99
CA ASP A 91 -42.72 21.06 107.19
C ASP A 91 -43.49 19.76 107.53
N GLU A 92 -42.95 18.61 107.94
CA GLU A 92 -41.62 18.06 108.27
C GLU A 92 -41.81 16.51 108.41
N GLU A 93 -40.73 15.74 108.21
CA GLU A 93 -40.41 14.43 108.81
C GLU A 93 -41.25 13.13 108.57
N GLY A 94 -40.54 12.06 108.19
CA GLY A 94 -40.70 10.74 108.84
C GLY A 94 -41.33 9.57 108.07
N MET A 95 -40.45 8.68 107.56
CA MET A 95 -40.62 7.22 107.37
C MET A 95 -41.27 6.61 106.09
N THR A 96 -40.35 6.17 105.21
CA THR A 96 -40.21 4.89 104.45
C THR A 96 -41.20 4.46 103.33
N GLY A 97 -40.71 4.63 102.08
CA GLY A 97 -41.40 4.39 100.80
C GLY A 97 -41.36 2.98 100.18
N ARG A 98 -41.26 1.88 100.94
CA ARG A 98 -41.31 0.51 100.36
C ARG A 98 -42.55 -0.31 100.72
N GLN A 99 -43.36 0.14 101.68
CA GLN A 99 -44.62 -0.53 102.05
C GLN A 99 -45.87 0.05 101.37
N ARG A 100 -45.78 1.21 100.71
CA ARG A 100 -46.86 1.75 99.86
C ARG A 100 -46.92 1.15 98.45
N MET A 101 -45.79 0.69 97.88
CA MET A 101 -45.79 0.10 96.53
C MET A 101 -46.41 -1.31 96.47
N ARG A 102 -46.38 -2.10 97.56
CA ARG A 102 -46.91 -3.47 97.54
C ARG A 102 -48.41 -3.59 97.82
N ALA A 103 -49.04 -2.54 98.34
CA ALA A 103 -50.49 -2.49 98.58
C ALA A 103 -51.27 -1.68 97.53
N ALA A 104 -50.59 -1.01 96.59
CA ALA A 104 -51.21 -0.23 95.51
C ALA A 104 -51.28 -0.98 94.15
N LEU A 105 -50.66 -2.15 94.04
CA LEU A 105 -50.49 -2.90 92.78
C LEU A 105 -51.25 -4.25 92.73
N TRP A 106 -52.18 -4.50 93.65
CA TRP A 106 -53.06 -5.68 93.59
C TRP A 106 -54.42 -5.34 94.20
N PRO A 107 -55.56 -5.42 93.46
CA PRO A 107 -55.90 -6.36 92.39
C PRO A 107 -55.73 -5.82 90.95
N PRO A 108 -55.53 -6.67 89.92
CA PRO A 108 -55.52 -6.23 88.54
C PRO A 108 -56.96 -6.07 88.05
N ARG A 109 -57.48 -4.84 88.05
CA ARG A 109 -58.64 -4.52 87.22
C ARG A 109 -58.13 -4.19 85.83
N VAL A 110 -57.84 -5.23 85.03
CA VAL A 110 -57.49 -5.05 83.62
C VAL A 110 -58.74 -4.55 82.90
N SER A 111 -58.86 -3.22 82.76
CA SER A 111 -59.97 -2.65 81.99
C SER A 111 -59.75 -2.95 80.50
N ARG A 112 -60.83 -3.05 79.70
CA ARG A 112 -60.74 -3.24 78.24
C ARG A 112 -59.81 -2.20 77.59
N ALA A 113 -59.78 -0.97 78.13
CA ALA A 113 -58.89 0.10 77.71
C ALA A 113 -57.39 -0.20 77.96
N GLN A 114 -57.03 -0.87 79.06
CA GLN A 114 -55.65 -1.28 79.33
C GLN A 114 -55.19 -2.41 78.41
N LEU A 115 -56.07 -3.35 78.04
CA LEU A 115 -55.75 -4.37 77.03
C LEU A 115 -55.51 -3.74 75.65
N ILE A 116 -56.34 -2.77 75.27
CA ILE A 116 -56.16 -2.02 74.02
C ILE A 116 -54.85 -1.22 74.05
N ALA A 117 -54.52 -0.55 75.16
CA ALA A 117 -53.27 0.19 75.32
C ALA A 117 -52.04 -0.73 75.27
N ALA A 118 -52.10 -1.91 75.92
CA ALA A 118 -51.02 -2.90 75.89
C ALA A 118 -50.84 -3.49 74.48
N LEU A 119 -51.93 -3.76 73.76
CA LEU A 119 -51.90 -4.22 72.37
C LEU A 119 -51.28 -3.15 71.47
N LEU A 120 -51.71 -1.88 71.61
CA LEU A 120 -51.16 -0.77 70.83
C LEU A 120 -49.67 -0.55 71.10
N LEU A 121 -49.24 -0.61 72.36
CA LEU A 121 -47.81 -0.53 72.72
C LEU A 121 -47.02 -1.73 72.20
N CYS A 122 -47.61 -2.93 72.19
CA CYS A 122 -46.98 -4.13 71.65
C CYS A 122 -46.82 -4.04 70.12
N VAL A 123 -47.85 -3.60 69.40
CA VAL A 123 -47.79 -3.36 67.95
C VAL A 123 -46.81 -2.23 67.62
N LEU A 124 -46.80 -1.15 68.40
CA LEU A 124 -45.86 -0.05 68.23
C LEU A 124 -44.42 -0.47 68.53
N GLY A 125 -44.22 -1.26 69.60
CA GLY A 125 -42.92 -1.83 69.95
C GLY A 125 -42.43 -2.82 68.91
N LEU A 126 -43.31 -3.64 68.34
CA LEU A 126 -43.01 -4.55 67.23
C LEU A 126 -42.68 -3.77 65.96
N GLY A 127 -43.44 -2.71 65.65
CA GLY A 127 -43.19 -1.82 64.52
C GLY A 127 -41.85 -1.10 64.63
N LEU A 128 -41.54 -0.56 65.81
CA LEU A 128 -40.22 0.02 66.12
C LEU A 128 -39.11 -1.03 66.06
N ALA A 129 -39.34 -2.24 66.55
CA ALA A 129 -38.36 -3.33 66.46
C ALA A 129 -38.11 -3.75 65.00
N ILE A 130 -39.15 -3.83 64.17
CA ILE A 130 -39.04 -4.11 62.73
C ILE A 130 -38.35 -2.96 62.01
N GLN A 131 -38.66 -1.71 62.37
CA GLN A 131 -38.06 -0.53 61.75
C GLN A 131 -36.60 -0.34 62.16
N VAL A 132 -36.26 -0.63 63.42
CA VAL A 132 -34.87 -0.69 63.89
C VAL A 132 -34.15 -1.89 63.27
N ARG A 133 -34.80 -3.05 63.14
CA ARG A 133 -34.22 -4.23 62.48
C ARG A 133 -33.98 -3.95 61.01
N SER A 134 -34.92 -3.35 60.29
CA SER A 134 -34.78 -2.99 58.88
C SER A 134 -33.76 -1.86 58.66
N THR A 135 -33.67 -0.89 59.59
CA THR A 135 -32.61 0.14 59.54
C THR A 135 -31.25 -0.43 59.95
N SER A 136 -31.21 -1.54 60.68
CA SER A 136 -29.98 -2.26 61.07
C SER A 136 -29.58 -3.33 60.04
N ASP A 137 -30.53 -3.83 59.25
CA ASP A 137 -30.32 -4.70 58.07
C ASP A 137 -29.83 -3.89 56.85
N ALA A 138 -29.71 -2.56 56.97
CA ALA A 138 -28.76 -1.75 56.18
C ALA A 138 -27.28 -2.07 56.50
N SER A 139 -27.01 -3.23 57.12
CA SER A 139 -25.70 -3.83 57.35
C SER A 139 -25.22 -4.71 56.20
N VAL A 140 -25.90 -4.72 55.05
CA VAL A 140 -25.33 -5.21 53.78
C VAL A 140 -24.16 -4.32 53.29
N LEU A 141 -23.92 -3.15 53.89
CA LEU A 141 -22.83 -2.22 53.54
C LEU A 141 -21.71 -2.07 54.59
N ARG A 142 -21.50 -3.03 55.50
CA ARG A 142 -20.42 -2.95 56.51
C ARG A 142 -19.25 -3.92 56.30
N GLY A 143 -19.36 -4.86 55.36
CA GLY A 143 -18.23 -5.63 54.80
C GLY A 143 -17.86 -5.21 53.36
N ALA A 144 -18.80 -4.64 52.62
CA ALA A 144 -18.69 -4.23 51.21
C ALA A 144 -17.88 -2.94 50.95
N ARG A 145 -16.99 -2.49 51.84
CA ARG A 145 -16.32 -1.17 51.69
C ARG A 145 -14.85 -1.21 51.31
N GLN A 146 -14.16 -2.31 51.56
CA GLN A 146 -12.75 -2.46 51.19
C GLN A 146 -12.59 -3.52 50.11
N GLU A 147 -13.26 -4.66 50.25
CA GLU A 147 -13.23 -5.76 49.28
C GLU A 147 -13.84 -5.35 47.92
N ASP A 148 -14.96 -4.61 47.91
CA ASP A 148 -15.57 -4.12 46.67
C ASP A 148 -14.76 -2.98 46.02
N LEU A 149 -14.08 -2.15 46.81
CA LEU A 149 -13.20 -1.11 46.26
C LEU A 149 -11.92 -1.72 45.66
N VAL A 150 -11.35 -2.73 46.31
CA VAL A 150 -10.23 -3.50 45.75
C VAL A 150 -10.67 -4.22 44.48
N ARG A 151 -11.84 -4.87 44.48
CA ARG A 151 -12.39 -5.53 43.29
C ARG A 151 -12.64 -4.55 42.14
N ILE A 152 -13.24 -3.38 42.40
CA ILE A 152 -13.46 -2.36 41.36
C ILE A 152 -12.12 -1.81 40.87
N LEU A 153 -11.14 -1.60 41.76
CA LEU A 153 -9.81 -1.17 41.38
C LEU A 153 -9.09 -2.22 40.52
N ASP A 154 -9.21 -3.49 40.88
CA ASP A 154 -8.67 -4.62 40.10
C ASP A 154 -9.36 -4.72 38.74
N GLU A 155 -10.69 -4.55 38.68
CA GLU A 155 -11.45 -4.55 37.42
C GLU A 155 -11.10 -3.36 36.52
N ILE A 156 -10.91 -2.16 37.09
CA ILE A 156 -10.40 -0.99 36.36
C ILE A 156 -8.95 -1.20 35.95
N GLY A 157 -8.13 -1.82 36.79
CA GLY A 157 -6.74 -2.17 36.50
C GLY A 157 -6.64 -3.13 35.32
N ASP A 158 -7.43 -4.22 35.35
CA ASP A 158 -7.56 -5.19 34.27
C ASP A 158 -8.10 -4.56 32.99
N GLN A 159 -9.11 -3.68 33.10
CA GLN A 159 -9.65 -2.97 31.94
C GLN A 159 -8.64 -1.98 31.36
N THR A 160 -7.89 -1.28 32.21
CA THR A 160 -6.81 -0.38 31.79
C THR A 160 -5.70 -1.15 31.09
N GLN A 161 -5.28 -2.29 31.65
CA GLN A 161 -4.27 -3.14 31.03
C GLN A 161 -4.74 -3.66 29.67
N ARG A 162 -5.99 -4.15 29.57
CA ARG A 162 -6.55 -4.61 28.28
C ARG A 162 -6.61 -3.50 27.24
N LEU A 163 -7.02 -2.29 27.63
CA LEU A 163 -7.06 -1.14 26.71
C LEU A 163 -5.66 -0.70 26.29
N GLN A 164 -4.67 -0.77 27.18
CA GLN A 164 -3.27 -0.50 26.85
C GLN A 164 -2.72 -1.55 25.87
N ASP A 165 -2.99 -2.84 26.12
CA ASP A 165 -2.60 -3.93 25.22
C ASP A 165 -3.27 -3.79 23.84
N GLU A 166 -4.55 -3.38 23.81
CA GLU A 166 -5.28 -3.13 22.57
C GLU A 166 -4.75 -1.90 21.81
N GLN A 167 -4.42 -0.82 22.52
CA GLN A 167 -3.78 0.36 21.92
C GLN A 167 -2.43 -0.03 21.30
N GLN A 168 -1.57 -0.73 22.04
CA GLN A 168 -0.28 -1.17 21.54
C GLN A 168 -0.45 -2.05 20.29
N ARG A 169 -1.38 -3.01 20.32
CA ARG A 169 -1.67 -3.87 19.17
C ARG A 169 -2.15 -3.08 17.95
N LEU A 170 -3.03 -2.09 18.14
CA LEU A 170 -3.52 -1.24 17.06
C LEU A 170 -2.42 -0.33 16.48
N GLU A 171 -1.52 0.17 17.33
CA GLU A 171 -0.34 0.92 16.90
C GLU A 171 0.61 0.04 16.07
N GLU A 172 0.89 -1.19 16.52
CA GLU A 172 1.68 -2.18 15.79
C GLU A 172 1.05 -2.51 14.42
N GLN A 173 -0.26 -2.80 14.38
CA GLN A 173 -0.99 -3.07 13.15
C GLN A 173 -0.99 -1.88 12.19
N ARG A 174 -1.13 -0.67 12.72
CA ARG A 174 -1.07 0.56 11.93
C ARG A 174 0.31 0.72 11.31
N THR A 175 1.37 0.59 12.11
CA THR A 175 2.75 0.68 11.62
C THR A 175 3.08 -0.42 10.62
N GLU A 176 2.61 -1.65 10.82
CA GLU A 176 2.77 -2.74 9.86
C GLU A 176 2.05 -2.42 8.53
N LEU A 177 0.82 -1.92 8.59
CA LEU A 177 0.06 -1.56 7.40
C LEU A 177 0.71 -0.40 6.65
N GLU A 178 1.12 0.67 7.34
CA GLU A 178 1.84 1.80 6.76
C GLU A 178 3.13 1.32 6.07
N ASN A 179 3.96 0.53 6.77
CA ASN A 179 5.19 -0.04 6.18
C ASN A 179 4.91 -0.93 4.96
N SER A 180 3.87 -1.77 5.00
CA SER A 180 3.52 -2.65 3.89
C SER A 180 3.02 -1.87 2.67
N SER A 181 2.30 -0.77 2.90
CA SER A 181 1.80 0.13 1.85
C SER A 181 2.97 0.83 1.17
N ASP A 182 3.90 1.40 1.95
CA ASP A 182 5.08 2.06 1.44
C ASP A 182 5.95 1.09 0.61
N GLN A 183 6.14 -0.15 1.11
CA GLN A 183 6.85 -1.20 0.37
C GLN A 183 6.14 -1.56 -0.95
N ALA A 184 4.80 -1.66 -0.94
CA ALA A 184 4.03 -1.97 -2.13
C ALA A 184 4.09 -0.84 -3.17
N GLU A 185 4.07 0.42 -2.73
CA GLU A 185 4.21 1.59 -3.60
C GLU A 185 5.60 1.64 -4.25
N GLU A 186 6.66 1.45 -3.46
CA GLU A 186 8.03 1.39 -3.98
C GLU A 186 8.22 0.22 -4.96
N ALA A 187 7.67 -0.96 -4.65
CA ALA A 187 7.72 -2.11 -5.55
C ALA A 187 7.01 -1.84 -6.88
N ARG A 188 5.85 -1.17 -6.86
CA ARG A 188 5.13 -0.75 -8.07
C ARG A 188 5.94 0.24 -8.89
N ARG A 189 6.47 1.29 -8.26
CA ARG A 189 7.31 2.29 -8.91
C ARG A 189 8.53 1.64 -9.58
N GLN A 190 9.21 0.72 -8.90
CA GLN A 190 10.33 -0.01 -9.49
C GLN A 190 9.90 -0.89 -10.68
N THR A 191 8.72 -1.48 -10.61
CA THR A 191 8.16 -2.29 -11.70
C THR A 191 7.85 -1.44 -12.91
N GLU A 192 7.21 -0.30 -12.73
CA GLU A 192 6.90 0.66 -13.81
C GLU A 192 8.18 1.19 -14.47
N GLN A 193 9.21 1.53 -13.69
CA GLN A 193 10.51 1.93 -14.22
C GLN A 193 11.17 0.83 -15.05
N LYS A 194 11.15 -0.41 -14.56
CA LYS A 194 11.68 -1.57 -15.30
C LYS A 194 10.86 -1.84 -16.57
N GLU A 195 9.55 -1.74 -16.50
CA GLU A 195 8.66 -1.88 -17.66
C GLU A 195 8.99 -0.84 -18.72
N GLN A 196 9.19 0.42 -18.32
CA GLN A 196 9.58 1.48 -19.24
C GLN A 196 10.96 1.21 -19.87
N GLN A 197 11.95 0.84 -19.07
CA GLN A 197 13.31 0.51 -19.56
C GLN A 197 13.29 -0.66 -20.56
N LEU A 198 12.60 -1.74 -20.21
CA LEU A 198 12.45 -2.90 -21.08
C LEU A 198 11.61 -2.57 -22.31
N GLY A 199 10.61 -1.71 -22.18
CA GLY A 199 9.81 -1.24 -23.30
C GLY A 199 10.62 -0.43 -24.30
N VAL A 200 11.55 0.43 -23.83
CA VAL A 200 12.44 1.19 -24.71
C VAL A 200 13.35 0.23 -25.49
N LEU A 201 13.91 -0.77 -24.81
CA LEU A 201 14.77 -1.80 -25.42
C LEU A 201 14.00 -2.67 -26.43
N ALA A 202 12.77 -3.06 -26.10
CA ALA A 202 11.89 -3.84 -26.97
C ALA A 202 11.29 -3.01 -28.12
N GLY A 203 11.39 -1.67 -28.03
CA GLY A 203 10.81 -0.74 -29.00
C GLY A 203 9.30 -0.55 -28.86
N THR A 204 8.69 -0.96 -27.74
CA THR A 204 7.22 -0.89 -27.53
C THR A 204 6.76 0.44 -26.94
N VAL A 205 7.69 1.24 -26.41
CA VAL A 205 7.42 2.61 -25.93
C VAL A 205 8.35 3.62 -26.61
N ALA A 206 7.90 4.87 -26.67
CA ALA A 206 8.68 5.98 -27.20
C ALA A 206 9.86 6.31 -26.26
N ALA A 207 10.90 6.90 -26.83
CA ALA A 207 12.07 7.37 -26.09
C ALA A 207 12.43 8.80 -26.51
N GLU A 208 13.01 9.55 -25.58
CA GLU A 208 13.55 10.88 -25.86
C GLU A 208 14.92 11.05 -25.19
N GLY A 209 15.81 11.80 -25.84
CA GLY A 209 17.16 12.05 -25.35
C GLY A 209 18.01 12.81 -26.36
N PRO A 210 19.26 13.16 -26.01
CA PRO A 210 20.20 13.73 -26.97
C PRO A 210 20.54 12.73 -28.07
N GLY A 211 20.94 13.22 -29.23
CA GLY A 211 21.30 12.34 -30.33
C GLY A 211 21.52 13.05 -31.66
N LEU A 212 21.32 12.29 -32.73
CA LEU A 212 21.47 12.75 -34.12
C LEU A 212 20.17 12.63 -34.90
N SER A 213 19.90 13.66 -35.69
CA SER A 213 18.95 13.65 -36.80
C SER A 213 19.73 13.60 -38.11
N ILE A 214 19.58 12.50 -38.85
CA ILE A 214 20.32 12.24 -40.07
C ILE A 214 19.32 12.15 -41.22
N THR A 215 19.53 12.92 -42.28
CA THR A 215 18.72 12.89 -43.48
C THR A 215 19.57 12.48 -44.67
N VAL A 216 19.20 11.37 -45.33
CA VAL A 216 19.87 10.87 -46.53
C VAL A 216 18.95 11.03 -47.73
N SER A 217 19.40 11.79 -48.73
CA SER A 217 18.67 12.01 -49.99
C SER A 217 19.55 11.56 -51.16
N ALA A 218 19.04 10.75 -52.08
CA ALA A 218 19.82 10.25 -53.21
C ALA A 218 18.98 10.14 -54.48
N PRO A 219 19.60 9.88 -55.64
CA PRO A 219 18.87 9.37 -56.79
C PRO A 219 18.15 8.06 -56.45
N GLN A 220 17.00 7.81 -57.08
CA GLN A 220 16.19 6.62 -56.83
C GLN A 220 17.03 5.35 -57.07
N GLY A 221 17.07 4.47 -56.07
CA GLY A 221 17.80 3.20 -56.11
C GLY A 221 19.31 3.28 -55.84
N ALA A 222 19.87 4.47 -55.59
CA ALA A 222 21.30 4.63 -55.28
C ALA A 222 21.67 4.19 -53.85
N VAL A 223 20.73 4.33 -52.91
CA VAL A 223 20.89 3.85 -51.54
C VAL A 223 20.05 2.59 -51.37
N ASP A 224 20.75 1.46 -51.23
CA ASP A 224 20.13 0.14 -51.04
C ASP A 224 19.94 -0.21 -49.55
N ALA A 225 19.29 -1.35 -49.32
CA ALA A 225 19.07 -1.92 -48.00
C ALA A 225 20.37 -2.17 -47.22
N TYR A 226 21.46 -2.53 -47.91
CA TYR A 226 22.74 -2.86 -47.28
C TYR A 226 23.43 -1.61 -46.71
N LYS A 227 23.45 -0.51 -47.46
CA LYS A 227 24.01 0.77 -47.01
C LYS A 227 23.28 1.34 -45.79
N LEU A 228 21.94 1.18 -45.75
CA LEU A 228 21.16 1.58 -44.59
C LEU A 228 21.42 0.68 -43.39
N LEU A 229 21.57 -0.62 -43.60
CA LEU A 229 21.97 -1.55 -42.53
C LEU A 229 23.33 -1.14 -41.95
N ASP A 230 24.34 -0.90 -42.79
CA ASP A 230 25.67 -0.45 -42.34
C ASP A 230 25.58 0.82 -41.48
N ALA A 231 24.79 1.82 -41.92
CA ALA A 231 24.57 3.03 -41.13
C ALA A 231 24.02 2.75 -39.72
N ILE A 232 23.06 1.83 -39.62
CA ILE A 232 22.47 1.42 -38.36
C ILE A 232 23.44 0.63 -37.50
N GLN A 233 24.28 -0.20 -38.11
CA GLN A 233 25.27 -0.99 -37.39
C GLN A 233 26.39 -0.10 -36.82
N GLU A 234 26.82 0.94 -37.55
CA GLU A 234 27.75 1.93 -37.02
C GLU A 234 27.14 2.73 -35.85
N LEU A 235 25.88 3.17 -35.97
CA LEU A 235 25.19 3.84 -34.87
C LEU A 235 25.09 2.95 -33.63
N ARG A 236 24.80 1.66 -33.80
CA ARG A 236 24.78 0.68 -32.69
C ARG A 236 26.17 0.50 -32.07
N ALA A 237 27.21 0.40 -32.90
CA ALA A 237 28.58 0.28 -32.43
C ALA A 237 29.02 1.52 -31.63
N ALA A 238 28.52 2.69 -32.02
CA ALA A 238 28.76 3.96 -31.34
C ALA A 238 27.87 4.20 -30.10
N GLY A 239 27.02 3.24 -29.71
CA GLY A 239 26.22 3.33 -28.49
C GLY A 239 24.84 3.98 -28.65
N ALA A 240 24.26 3.99 -29.85
CA ALA A 240 22.87 4.43 -30.01
C ALA A 240 21.91 3.52 -29.23
N GLU A 241 21.08 4.12 -28.39
CA GLU A 241 20.16 3.45 -27.47
C GLU A 241 18.79 3.19 -28.11
N ALA A 242 18.33 4.11 -28.96
CA ALA A 242 17.09 3.98 -29.72
C ALA A 242 17.28 4.56 -31.13
N ILE A 243 16.81 3.84 -32.13
CA ILE A 243 16.93 4.27 -33.54
C ILE A 243 15.60 4.10 -34.26
N GLN A 244 15.29 5.07 -35.11
CA GLN A 244 14.13 5.07 -35.99
C GLN A 244 14.52 5.52 -37.38
N ILE A 245 14.00 4.85 -38.41
CA ILE A 245 14.12 5.25 -39.81
C ILE A 245 12.73 5.53 -40.35
N ASN A 246 12.47 6.79 -40.73
CA ASN A 246 11.13 7.28 -41.07
C ASN A 246 10.12 6.89 -39.97
N ASP A 247 9.20 5.99 -40.27
CA ASP A 247 8.15 5.51 -39.36
C ASP A 247 8.45 4.12 -38.75
N VAL A 248 9.65 3.58 -38.99
CA VAL A 248 10.03 2.23 -38.56
C VAL A 248 10.96 2.28 -37.35
N ARG A 249 10.55 1.62 -36.25
CA ARG A 249 11.37 1.43 -35.05
C ARG A 249 12.40 0.34 -35.31
N VAL A 250 13.68 0.67 -35.10
CA VAL A 250 14.78 -0.28 -35.25
C VAL A 250 15.08 -0.92 -33.89
N VAL A 251 14.98 -2.25 -33.83
CA VAL A 251 15.30 -3.08 -32.66
C VAL A 251 16.15 -4.29 -33.09
N ALA A 252 16.50 -5.17 -32.16
CA ALA A 252 17.39 -6.31 -32.42
C ALA A 252 16.95 -7.19 -33.60
N GLY A 253 15.64 -7.48 -33.72
CA GLY A 253 15.08 -8.32 -34.79
C GLY A 253 14.71 -7.59 -36.08
N THR A 254 15.01 -6.29 -36.20
CA THR A 254 14.71 -5.52 -37.42
C THR A 254 15.59 -6.02 -38.57
N PHE A 255 14.95 -6.30 -39.71
CA PHE A 255 15.63 -6.78 -40.92
C PHE A 255 15.42 -5.81 -42.08
N PHE A 256 16.37 -5.82 -43.02
CA PHE A 256 16.38 -4.98 -44.22
C PHE A 256 16.31 -5.87 -45.45
N THR A 257 15.45 -5.51 -46.39
CA THR A 257 15.28 -6.23 -47.66
C THR A 257 15.15 -5.26 -48.82
N GLN A 258 15.49 -5.73 -50.01
CA GLN A 258 15.44 -4.96 -51.25
C GLN A 258 14.36 -5.55 -52.17
N ASP A 259 13.49 -4.70 -52.72
CA ASP A 259 12.49 -5.03 -53.73
C ASP A 259 12.69 -4.11 -54.95
N GLY A 260 13.51 -4.55 -55.90
CA GLY A 260 13.96 -3.72 -57.02
C GLY A 260 14.79 -2.53 -56.54
N ASP A 261 14.32 -1.31 -56.81
CA ASP A 261 14.92 -0.05 -56.37
C ASP A 261 14.39 0.45 -55.00
N ARG A 262 13.51 -0.33 -54.36
CA ARG A 262 12.84 0.06 -53.11
C ARG A 262 13.37 -0.72 -51.92
N VAL A 263 13.60 0.00 -50.83
CA VAL A 263 14.00 -0.61 -49.55
C VAL A 263 12.76 -0.96 -48.73
N ARG A 264 12.81 -2.10 -48.04
CA ARG A 264 11.85 -2.48 -47.00
C ARG A 264 12.56 -2.77 -45.68
N ILE A 265 12.04 -2.20 -44.60
CA ILE A 265 12.54 -2.36 -43.23
C ILE A 265 11.44 -3.00 -42.39
N ASP A 266 11.74 -4.15 -41.77
CA ASP A 266 10.76 -4.97 -41.03
C ASP A 266 9.48 -5.24 -41.84
N GLY A 267 9.64 -5.41 -43.16
CA GLY A 267 8.54 -5.62 -44.11
C GLY A 267 7.80 -4.35 -44.58
N GLN A 268 8.02 -3.20 -43.95
CA GLN A 268 7.42 -1.92 -44.37
C GLN A 268 8.27 -1.26 -45.47
N ARG A 269 7.64 -0.72 -46.52
CA ARG A 269 8.35 0.04 -47.55
C ARG A 269 8.77 1.39 -46.99
N VAL A 270 10.03 1.75 -47.17
CA VAL A 270 10.60 3.02 -46.71
C VAL A 270 11.12 3.77 -47.94
N GLU A 271 10.73 5.03 -48.05
CA GLU A 271 11.07 5.87 -49.19
C GLU A 271 11.98 7.03 -48.78
N GLN A 272 12.72 7.55 -49.75
CA GLN A 272 13.61 8.67 -49.56
C GLN A 272 12.84 10.01 -49.46
N PRO A 273 13.38 11.02 -48.73
CA PRO A 273 14.64 10.97 -47.99
C PRO A 273 14.55 10.08 -46.74
N PHE A 274 15.59 9.28 -46.50
CA PHE A 274 15.67 8.42 -45.32
C PHE A 274 16.03 9.30 -44.11
N ARG A 275 15.11 9.39 -43.16
CA ARG A 275 15.25 10.16 -41.93
C ARG A 275 15.57 9.23 -40.78
N ILE A 276 16.82 9.21 -40.37
CA ILE A 276 17.30 8.38 -39.27
C ILE A 276 17.38 9.27 -38.03
N ARG A 277 16.59 8.94 -37.02
CA ARG A 277 16.66 9.54 -35.67
C ARG A 277 17.34 8.54 -34.76
N ALA A 278 18.45 8.93 -34.14
CA ALA A 278 19.20 8.07 -33.22
C ALA A 278 19.43 8.81 -31.90
N ILE A 279 19.05 8.19 -30.79
CA ILE A 279 19.29 8.66 -29.42
C ILE A 279 20.59 8.01 -28.91
N GLY A 280 21.47 8.80 -28.31
CA GLY A 280 22.77 8.39 -27.76
C GLY A 280 23.69 9.61 -27.60
N ASP A 281 24.93 9.42 -27.13
CA ASP A 281 25.86 10.55 -26.98
C ASP A 281 26.28 11.10 -28.36
N PRO A 282 25.91 12.35 -28.72
CA PRO A 282 26.27 12.92 -30.01
C PRO A 282 27.78 13.03 -30.24
N GLN A 283 28.59 13.05 -29.17
CA GLN A 283 30.05 13.07 -29.25
C GLN A 283 30.64 11.73 -29.70
N ASP A 284 29.93 10.63 -29.48
CA ASP A 284 30.33 9.30 -29.94
C ASP A 284 29.68 8.96 -31.29
N LEU A 285 28.40 9.30 -31.45
CA LEU A 285 27.62 8.96 -32.65
C LEU A 285 28.13 9.66 -33.92
N GLU A 286 28.40 10.97 -33.88
CA GLU A 286 28.74 11.70 -35.11
C GLU A 286 30.12 11.31 -35.66
N PRO A 287 31.19 11.20 -34.84
CA PRO A 287 32.48 10.75 -35.35
C PRO A 287 32.43 9.34 -35.95
N ALA A 288 31.64 8.43 -35.38
CA ALA A 288 31.49 7.07 -35.90
C ALA A 288 30.99 7.04 -37.35
N LEU A 289 30.03 7.90 -37.70
CA LEU A 289 29.51 8.02 -39.06
C LEU A 289 30.53 8.61 -40.05
N ASN A 290 31.46 9.42 -39.56
CA ASN A 290 32.45 10.18 -40.34
C ASN A 290 33.84 9.53 -40.37
N ILE A 291 33.99 8.31 -39.84
CA ILE A 291 35.25 7.56 -39.94
C ILE A 291 35.64 7.44 -41.42
N PRO A 292 36.92 7.65 -41.80
CA PRO A 292 37.36 7.48 -43.19
C PRO A 292 36.99 6.10 -43.74
N GLY A 293 36.32 6.08 -44.90
CA GLY A 293 35.75 4.86 -45.47
C GLY A 293 34.42 4.40 -44.87
N GLY A 294 33.88 5.13 -43.88
CA GLY A 294 32.65 4.83 -43.17
C GLY A 294 31.37 5.24 -43.92
N VAL A 295 30.29 5.41 -43.16
CA VAL A 295 28.92 5.51 -43.69
C VAL A 295 28.70 6.74 -44.55
N VAL A 296 29.06 7.93 -44.06
CA VAL A 296 28.82 9.19 -44.79
C VAL A 296 29.52 9.16 -46.15
N GLN A 297 30.81 8.85 -46.16
CA GLN A 297 31.60 8.79 -47.40
C GLN A 297 31.11 7.68 -48.35
N SER A 298 30.66 6.55 -47.80
CA SER A 298 30.14 5.43 -48.59
C SER A 298 28.78 5.73 -49.23
N LEU A 299 27.98 6.61 -48.64
CA LEU A 299 26.72 7.12 -49.20
C LEU A 299 26.99 8.23 -50.23
N GLU A 300 27.93 9.14 -49.96
CA GLU A 300 28.32 10.19 -50.90
C GLU A 300 28.88 9.65 -52.21
N LYS A 301 29.60 8.51 -52.18
CA LYS A 301 30.05 7.79 -53.39
C LYS A 301 28.89 7.35 -54.29
N GLU A 302 27.72 7.10 -53.72
CA GLU A 302 26.48 6.78 -54.45
C GLU A 302 25.69 8.04 -54.84
N GLN A 303 26.31 9.22 -54.79
CA GLN A 303 25.67 10.52 -55.07
C GLN A 303 24.56 10.87 -54.07
N ALA A 304 24.57 10.27 -52.88
CA ALA A 304 23.68 10.67 -51.81
C ALA A 304 24.18 11.94 -51.11
N THR A 305 23.26 12.81 -50.75
CA THR A 305 23.48 13.93 -49.83
C THR A 305 23.10 13.50 -48.42
N VAL A 306 24.04 13.57 -47.49
CA VAL A 306 23.83 13.24 -46.08
C VAL A 306 23.91 14.50 -45.24
N ALA A 307 22.84 14.83 -44.53
CA ALA A 307 22.82 15.91 -43.55
C ALA A 307 22.74 15.30 -42.15
N VAL A 308 23.71 15.62 -41.29
CA VAL A 308 23.75 15.18 -39.89
C VAL A 308 23.59 16.40 -39.01
N THR A 309 22.64 16.36 -38.07
CA THR A 309 22.40 17.43 -37.10
C THR A 309 22.40 16.85 -35.70
N ARG A 310 23.22 17.41 -34.81
CA ARG A 310 23.19 17.10 -33.38
C ARG A 310 22.03 17.85 -32.74
N GLU A 311 21.24 17.15 -31.94
CA GLU A 311 20.13 17.76 -31.21
C GLU A 311 20.17 17.30 -29.74
N GLU A 312 19.87 18.22 -28.82
CA GLU A 312 19.79 17.91 -27.38
C GLU A 312 18.54 17.08 -27.05
N LYS A 313 17.53 17.13 -27.92
CA LYS A 313 16.27 16.40 -27.77
C LYS A 313 15.80 15.82 -29.10
N ILE A 314 16.12 14.56 -29.31
CA ILE A 314 15.52 13.69 -30.33
C ILE A 314 14.39 12.90 -29.68
N VAL A 315 13.28 12.75 -30.40
CA VAL A 315 12.18 11.86 -30.02
C VAL A 315 12.15 10.69 -31.00
N VAL A 316 12.18 9.47 -30.48
CA VAL A 316 11.94 8.23 -31.23
C VAL A 316 10.56 7.71 -30.84
N ASP A 317 9.59 7.93 -31.70
CA ASP A 317 8.16 7.71 -31.48
C ASP A 317 7.58 6.54 -32.29
N ALA A 318 8.33 6.00 -33.25
CA ALA A 318 7.95 4.73 -33.87
C ALA A 318 7.99 3.61 -32.82
N LEU A 319 6.96 2.77 -32.85
CA LEU A 319 6.79 1.65 -31.95
C LEU A 319 6.75 0.34 -32.72
N ARG A 320 7.30 -0.70 -32.12
CA ARG A 320 7.14 -2.08 -32.57
C ARG A 320 5.97 -2.72 -31.81
N ALA A 321 5.10 -3.41 -32.55
CA ALA A 321 4.03 -4.17 -31.93
C ALA A 321 4.61 -5.30 -31.07
N ALA A 322 4.11 -5.44 -29.85
CA ALA A 322 4.44 -6.56 -28.98
C ALA A 322 3.56 -7.76 -29.36
N ASP A 323 4.11 -8.67 -30.16
CA ASP A 323 3.41 -9.92 -30.47
C ASP A 323 3.51 -10.89 -29.32
N ARG A 324 2.39 -11.52 -28.98
CA ARG A 324 2.36 -12.56 -27.95
C ARG A 324 2.90 -13.86 -28.56
N PRO A 325 3.98 -14.43 -28.02
CA PRO A 325 4.50 -15.70 -28.51
C PRO A 325 3.51 -16.84 -28.24
N ASP A 326 3.39 -17.78 -29.18
CA ASP A 326 2.49 -18.94 -29.07
C ASP A 326 2.91 -19.89 -27.94
N TYR A 327 4.22 -20.09 -27.78
CA TYR A 327 4.79 -21.11 -26.89
C TYR A 327 5.55 -20.52 -25.71
N ALA A 328 6.33 -19.46 -25.93
CA ALA A 328 7.12 -18.86 -24.87
C ALA A 328 6.19 -18.17 -23.85
N ARG A 329 6.52 -18.30 -22.57
CA ARG A 329 5.79 -17.65 -21.47
C ARG A 329 6.81 -17.06 -20.51
N SER A 330 6.49 -15.89 -19.96
CA SER A 330 7.25 -15.33 -18.85
C SER A 330 7.25 -16.32 -17.68
N SER A 331 8.39 -16.47 -17.01
CA SER A 331 8.47 -17.25 -15.78
C SER A 331 7.52 -16.66 -14.74
N PRO A 332 6.79 -17.49 -13.97
CA PRO A 332 6.10 -16.99 -12.78
C PRO A 332 7.17 -16.42 -11.83
N GLN A 333 7.05 -15.14 -11.49
CA GLN A 333 7.81 -14.50 -10.40
C GLN A 333 7.11 -14.76 -9.07
#